data_AF-A0A357LKD9-F1
#
_entry.id   AF-A0A357LKD9-F1
#
_cell.length_a   1.000
_cell.length_b   1.000
_cell.length_c   1.000
_cell.angle_alpha   90.00
_cell.angle_beta   90.00
_cell.angle_gamma   90.00
#
_symmetry.space_group_name_H-M   'P 1'
#
loop_
_entity.id
_entity.type
_entity.pdbx_description
1 polymer ?
#
loop_
_entity_poly.entity_id
_entity_poly.type
_entity_poly.pdbx_seq_one_letter_code
_entity_poly.pdbx_strand_id
1 'polypeptide(L)'
;MLDVNNVYVSAINHGWDTHDYIARFPLDHVGEIHVAGHATVEDSDGSMMLIDAHDGVTSEPMMALLSQVLTQKSDIPALIEWDNDLPNWVDLYREVKKISTALHARKSDHEITDVA
;
A
#
# COMPACT_ATOMS: atom_id res chain seq x y z
N MET A 1 -2.25 -7.05 11.03
CA MET A 1 -1.44 -6.16 10.19
C MET A 1 -1.65 -6.60 8.74
N LEU A 2 -1.85 -5.66 7.83
CA LEU A 2 -1.92 -5.91 6.39
C LEU A 2 -0.84 -5.08 5.72
N ASP A 3 0.10 -5.73 5.05
CA ASP A 3 1.08 -5.03 4.24
C ASP A 3 0.65 -5.09 2.77
N VAL A 4 0.29 -3.93 2.20
CA VAL A 4 -0.14 -3.88 0.80
C VAL A 4 1.03 -3.98 -0.18
N ASN A 5 2.26 -3.68 0.24
CA ASN A 5 3.45 -3.89 -0.58
C ASN A 5 3.70 -5.38 -0.78
N ASN A 6 3.66 -6.14 0.32
CA ASN A 6 3.80 -7.59 0.26
C ASN A 6 2.73 -8.27 -0.60
N VAL A 7 1.48 -7.79 -0.52
CA VAL A 7 0.40 -8.27 -1.40
C VAL A 7 0.73 -8.00 -2.86
N TYR A 8 1.14 -6.77 -3.20
CA TYR A 8 1.45 -6.38 -4.58
C TYR A 8 2.66 -7.15 -5.14
N VAL A 9 3.77 -7.20 -4.42
CA VAL A 9 4.99 -7.93 -4.82
C VAL A 9 4.67 -9.40 -5.08
N SER A 10 3.96 -10.04 -4.15
CA SER A 10 3.59 -11.45 -4.27
C SER A 10 2.64 -11.70 -5.44
N ALA A 11 1.68 -10.83 -5.67
CA ALA A 11 0.72 -10.94 -6.77
C ALA A 11 1.38 -10.86 -8.14
N ILE A 12 2.27 -9.89 -8.33
CA ILE A 12 3.00 -9.73 -9.58
C ILE A 12 3.94 -10.91 -9.82
N ASN A 13 4.70 -11.33 -8.80
CA ASN A 13 5.67 -12.42 -8.95
C ASN A 13 5.01 -13.79 -9.18
N HIS A 14 3.80 -14.01 -8.64
CA HIS A 14 3.10 -15.30 -8.74
C HIS A 14 1.90 -15.29 -9.71
N GLY A 15 1.62 -14.16 -10.36
CA GLY A 15 0.60 -14.05 -11.39
C GLY A 15 -0.85 -14.15 -10.89
N TRP A 16 -1.14 -13.65 -9.69
CA TRP A 16 -2.52 -13.54 -9.17
C TRP A 16 -2.97 -12.09 -9.05
N ASP A 17 -4.29 -11.89 -8.93
CA ASP A 17 -4.88 -10.56 -8.91
C ASP A 17 -4.94 -9.97 -7.49
N THR A 18 -4.37 -8.77 -7.31
CA THR A 18 -4.32 -8.08 -6.02
C THR A 18 -5.71 -7.64 -5.55
N HIS A 19 -6.59 -7.24 -6.47
CA HIS A 19 -7.93 -6.75 -6.14
C HIS A 19 -8.79 -7.87 -5.56
N ASP A 20 -8.76 -9.05 -6.17
CA ASP A 20 -9.45 -10.27 -5.71
C ASP A 20 -8.94 -10.71 -4.33
N TYR A 21 -7.63 -10.61 -4.10
CA TYR A 21 -7.04 -10.92 -2.79
C TYR A 21 -7.55 -9.96 -1.72
N ILE A 22 -7.46 -8.65 -1.97
CA ILE A 22 -7.90 -7.62 -1.02
C ILE A 22 -9.40 -7.69 -0.76
N ALA A 23 -10.22 -7.97 -1.78
CA ALA A 23 -11.68 -8.12 -1.63
C ALA A 23 -12.09 -9.28 -0.70
N ARG A 24 -11.22 -10.28 -0.51
CA ARG A 24 -11.45 -11.44 0.35
C ARG A 24 -10.70 -11.37 1.68
N PHE A 25 -9.83 -10.38 1.85
CA PHE A 25 -8.99 -10.26 3.02
C PHE A 25 -9.82 -9.83 4.24
N PRO A 26 -9.66 -10.45 5.42
CA PRO A 26 -10.50 -10.18 6.58
C PRO A 26 -10.09 -8.86 7.28
N LEU A 27 -10.44 -7.73 6.67
CA LEU A 27 -10.02 -6.38 7.11
C LEU A 27 -10.48 -6.03 8.53
N ASP A 28 -11.52 -6.68 9.06
CA ASP A 28 -11.97 -6.47 10.44
C ASP A 28 -10.97 -6.95 11.50
N HIS A 29 -10.01 -7.79 11.13
CA HIS A 29 -8.92 -8.22 12.00
C HIS A 29 -7.64 -7.41 11.78
N VAL A 30 -7.67 -6.40 10.91
CA VAL A 30 -6.52 -5.57 10.57
C VAL A 30 -6.52 -4.31 11.43
N GLY A 31 -5.54 -4.22 12.34
CA GLY A 31 -5.32 -3.02 13.15
C GLY A 31 -4.41 -1.96 12.53
N GLU A 32 -3.65 -2.29 11.49
CA GLU A 32 -2.68 -1.40 10.83
C GLU A 32 -2.39 -1.86 9.39
N ILE A 33 -2.23 -0.90 8.49
CA ILE A 33 -1.79 -1.09 7.09
C ILE A 33 -0.34 -0.65 6.94
N HIS A 34 0.52 -1.47 6.34
CA HIS A 34 1.87 -1.07 5.93
C HIS A 34 1.90 -0.75 4.45
N VAL A 35 2.62 0.31 4.12
CA VAL A 35 2.81 0.82 2.75
C VAL A 35 4.30 1.11 2.53
N ALA A 36 4.85 0.58 1.45
CA ALA A 36 6.26 0.71 1.11
C ALA A 36 6.47 0.76 -0.41
N GLY A 37 7.66 1.16 -0.83
CA GLY A 37 8.15 0.93 -2.19
C GLY A 37 8.78 -0.46 -2.34
N HIS A 38 8.99 -0.86 -3.58
CA HIS A 38 9.66 -2.11 -3.95
C HIS A 38 10.69 -1.84 -5.04
N ALA A 39 11.69 -2.73 -5.11
CA ALA A 39 12.67 -2.72 -6.19
C ALA A 39 12.24 -3.66 -7.32
N THR A 40 12.83 -3.46 -8.49
CA THR A 40 12.64 -4.31 -9.67
C THR A 40 13.97 -4.97 -10.05
N VAL A 41 13.95 -6.26 -10.33
CA VAL A 41 15.11 -7.01 -10.81
C VAL A 41 14.75 -7.85 -12.03
N GLU A 42 15.74 -8.14 -12.87
CA GLU A 42 15.61 -9.09 -13.97
C GLU A 42 16.10 -10.47 -13.50
N ASP A 43 15.29 -11.52 -13.67
CA ASP A 43 15.67 -12.90 -13.39
C ASP A 43 16.58 -13.46 -14.50
N SER A 44 17.17 -14.61 -14.25
CA SER A 44 18.05 -15.34 -15.17
C SER A 44 17.43 -15.68 -16.53
N ASP A 45 16.10 -15.72 -16.62
CA ASP A 45 15.35 -15.96 -17.86
C ASP A 45 14.91 -14.66 -18.57
N GLY A 46 15.29 -13.50 -18.04
CA GLY A 46 14.93 -12.18 -18.56
C GLY A 46 13.55 -11.67 -18.12
N SER A 47 12.85 -12.40 -17.25
CA SER A 47 11.59 -11.93 -16.67
C SER A 47 11.83 -10.88 -15.59
N MET A 48 10.92 -9.92 -15.46
CA MET A 48 10.98 -8.91 -14.40
C MET A 48 10.33 -9.46 -13.12
N MET A 49 11.03 -9.36 -12.00
CA MET A 49 10.54 -9.65 -10.67
C MET A 49 10.57 -8.40 -9.78
N LEU A 50 9.64 -8.36 -8.83
CA LEU A 50 9.61 -7.36 -7.78
C LEU A 50 10.27 -7.90 -6.51
N ILE A 51 10.99 -7.03 -5.80
CA ILE A 51 11.60 -7.33 -4.51
C ILE A 51 10.95 -6.46 -3.44
N ASP A 52 10.53 -7.10 -2.36
CA ASP A 52 10.01 -6.46 -1.14
C ASP A 52 11.15 -5.78 -0.37
N ALA A 53 11.69 -4.71 -0.96
CA ALA A 53 12.93 -4.08 -0.51
C ALA A 53 12.71 -2.90 0.45
N HIS A 54 11.48 -2.38 0.54
CA HIS A 54 11.09 -1.28 1.43
C HIS A 54 12.05 -0.07 1.39
N ASP A 55 12.54 0.24 0.19
CA ASP A 55 13.64 1.18 -0.05
C ASP A 55 13.23 2.34 -0.97
N GLY A 56 11.93 2.49 -1.22
CA GLY A 56 11.44 3.38 -2.26
C GLY A 56 10.11 4.06 -1.95
N VAL A 57 9.78 5.00 -2.84
CA VAL A 57 8.48 5.67 -2.82
C VAL A 57 7.36 4.71 -3.20
N THR A 58 6.18 4.94 -2.66
CA THR A 58 4.98 4.17 -3.03
C THR A 58 4.56 4.51 -4.46
N SER A 59 4.46 3.49 -5.32
CA SER A 59 4.09 3.63 -6.73
C SER A 59 2.58 3.92 -6.91
N GLU A 60 2.17 4.35 -8.10
CA GLU A 60 0.74 4.57 -8.39
C GLU A 60 -0.12 3.31 -8.19
N PRO A 61 0.29 2.10 -8.64
CA PRO A 61 -0.44 0.87 -8.33
C PRO A 61 -0.58 0.62 -6.82
N MET A 62 0.47 0.92 -6.03
CA MET A 62 0.42 0.78 -4.58
C MET A 62 -0.61 1.71 -3.94
N MET A 63 -0.63 2.98 -4.38
CA MET A 63 -1.61 3.96 -3.92
C MET A 63 -3.04 3.57 -4.31
N ALA A 64 -3.24 2.98 -5.49
CA ALA A 64 -4.53 2.45 -5.92
C ALA A 64 -4.98 1.27 -5.03
N LEU A 65 -4.08 0.36 -4.68
CA LEU A 65 -4.36 -0.78 -3.80
C LEU A 65 -4.71 -0.31 -2.38
N LEU A 66 -3.96 0.64 -1.83
CA LEU A 66 -4.29 1.29 -0.55
C LEU A 66 -5.69 1.92 -0.62
N SER A 67 -6.01 2.63 -1.70
CA SER A 67 -7.34 3.24 -1.89
C SER A 67 -8.47 2.19 -1.89
N GLN A 68 -8.24 1.00 -2.47
CA GLN A 68 -9.21 -0.10 -2.43
C GLN A 68 -9.42 -0.61 -1.00
N VAL A 69 -8.35 -0.80 -0.23
CA VAL A 69 -8.45 -1.20 1.18
C VAL A 69 -9.26 -0.17 1.96
N LEU A 70 -8.93 1.11 1.81
CA LEU A 70 -9.61 2.21 2.50
C LEU A 70 -11.06 2.41 2.05
N THR A 71 -11.44 1.93 0.86
CA THR A 71 -12.83 1.91 0.41
C THR A 71 -13.65 0.86 1.16
N GLN A 72 -13.03 -0.25 1.56
CA GLN A 72 -13.69 -1.31 2.33
C GLN A 72 -13.65 -1.04 3.85
N LYS A 73 -12.57 -0.41 4.34
CA LYS A 73 -12.38 -0.06 5.75
C LYS A 73 -11.53 1.20 5.89
N SER A 74 -12.18 2.32 6.20
CA SER A 74 -11.60 3.68 6.12
C SER A 74 -10.89 4.14 7.40
N ASP A 75 -11.03 3.40 8.50
CA ASP A 75 -10.58 3.80 9.84
C ASP A 75 -9.24 3.17 10.25
N ILE A 76 -8.65 2.31 9.42
CA ILE A 76 -7.36 1.66 9.72
C ILE A 76 -6.20 2.67 9.59
N PRO A 77 -5.33 2.81 10.61
CA PRO A 77 -4.11 3.60 10.47
C PRO A 77 -3.15 2.97 9.44
N ALA A 78 -2.36 3.82 8.78
CA ALA A 78 -1.30 3.38 7.87
C ALA A 78 0.08 3.83 8.37
N LEU A 79 1.06 2.96 8.17
CA LEU A 79 2.47 3.19 8.46
C LEU A 79 3.28 3.08 7.16
N ILE A 80 4.15 4.06 6.92
CA ILE A 80 5.15 3.97 5.84
C ILE A 80 6.30 3.13 6.36
N GLU A 81 6.49 1.97 5.75
CA GLU A 81 7.63 1.11 6.05
C GLU A 81 8.78 1.48 5.11
N TRP A 82 9.92 1.79 5.72
CA TRP A 82 11.15 2.16 5.04
C TRP A 82 12.32 1.66 5.87
N ASP A 83 12.77 0.43 5.61
CA ASP A 83 13.78 -0.26 6.43
C ASP A 83 15.19 -0.25 5.79
N ASN A 84 15.29 0.06 4.50
CA ASN A 84 16.54 0.12 3.75
C ASN A 84 16.67 1.43 2.94
N ASP A 85 17.90 1.86 2.63
CA ASP A 85 18.21 3.06 1.84
C ASP A 85 17.38 4.32 2.22
N LEU A 86 17.34 4.61 3.52
CA LEU A 86 16.53 5.70 4.08
C LEU A 86 16.75 7.02 3.32
N PRO A 87 15.67 7.68 2.88
CA PRO A 87 15.75 8.88 2.07
C PRO A 87 16.05 10.07 2.98
N ASN A 88 16.32 11.22 2.37
CA ASN A 88 16.35 12.45 3.14
C ASN A 88 14.95 12.78 3.70
N TRP A 89 14.93 13.62 4.74
CA TRP A 89 13.69 14.02 5.41
C TRP A 89 12.62 14.61 4.48
N VAL A 90 13.02 15.37 3.46
CA VAL A 90 12.08 16.04 2.56
C VAL A 90 11.30 15.01 1.75
N ASP A 91 11.97 13.97 1.26
CA ASP A 91 11.34 12.91 0.47
C ASP A 91 10.48 12.00 1.34
N LEU A 92 10.95 11.62 2.54
CA LEU A 92 10.13 10.88 3.50
C LEU A 92 8.85 11.64 3.86
N TYR A 93 8.98 12.93 4.14
CA TYR A 93 7.83 13.76 4.51
C TYR A 93 6.84 13.95 3.36
N ARG A 94 7.31 14.01 2.10
CA ARG A 94 6.43 14.02 0.92
C ARG A 94 5.60 12.74 0.83
N GLU A 95 6.21 11.58 1.07
CA GLU A 95 5.48 10.30 1.09
C GLU A 95 4.44 10.26 2.23
N VAL A 96 4.79 10.72 3.43
CA VAL A 96 3.84 10.89 4.55
C VAL A 96 2.66 11.76 4.13
N LYS A 97 2.91 12.91 3.50
CA LYS A 97 1.85 13.82 3.04
C LYS A 97 0.97 13.20 1.97
N LYS A 98 1.54 12.43 1.03
CA LYS A 98 0.80 11.73 -0.02
C LYS A 98 -0.18 10.72 0.57
N ILE A 99 0.30 9.85 1.46
CA ILE A 99 -0.53 8.82 2.10
C ILE A 99 -1.54 9.42 3.07
N SER A 100 -1.14 10.44 3.85
CA SER A 100 -2.05 11.18 4.73
C SER A 100 -3.21 11.80 3.95
N THR A 101 -2.96 12.34 2.76
CA THR A 101 -4.02 12.91 1.91
C THR A 101 -5.04 11.84 1.48
N ALA A 102 -4.56 10.65 1.09
CA ALA A 102 -5.43 9.54 0.73
C ALA A 102 -6.31 9.07 1.92
N LEU A 103 -5.74 8.98 3.12
CA LEU A 103 -6.48 8.63 4.34
C LEU A 103 -7.56 9.66 4.69
N HIS A 104 -7.24 10.96 4.63
CA HIS A 104 -8.20 12.01 4.98
C HIS A 104 -9.36 12.11 3.97
N ALA A 105 -9.08 11.94 2.67
CA ALA A 105 -10.12 11.94 1.65
C ALA A 105 -11.18 10.87 1.95
N ARG A 106 -10.76 9.67 2.38
CA ARG A 106 -11.68 8.55 2.67
C ARG A 106 -12.45 8.67 3.97
N LYS A 107 -11.87 9.25 5.01
CA LYS A 107 -12.61 9.55 6.25
C LYS A 107 -13.74 10.54 6.00
N SER A 108 -13.47 11.56 5.17
CA SER A 108 -14.44 12.59 4.81
C SER A 108 -15.65 12.02 4.05
N ASP A 109 -15.42 11.07 3.14
CA ASP A 109 -16.48 10.37 2.40
C ASP A 109 -17.39 9.55 3.33
N HIS A 110 -16.82 8.89 4.35
CA HIS A 110 -17.56 8.03 5.28
C HIS A 110 -18.43 8.82 6.27
N GLU A 111 -17.91 9.94 6.81
CA GLU A 111 -18.68 10.82 7.70
C GLU A 111 -19.90 11.44 7.01
N ILE A 112 -19.87 11.63 5.68
CA ILE A 112 -21.02 12.13 4.92
C ILE A 112 -22.10 11.04 4.76
N THR A 113 -21.70 9.77 4.57
CA THR A 113 -22.64 8.66 4.41
C THR A 113 -23.33 8.22 5.70
N ASP A 114 -22.71 8.43 6.86
CA ASP A 114 -23.28 8.03 8.17
C ASP A 114 -24.31 9.03 8.75
N VAL A 115 -24.51 10.17 8.10
CA VAL A 115 -25.42 11.25 8.54
C VAL A 115 -26.70 11.31 7.70
N ALA A 116 -26.90 10.40 6.75
CA ALA A 116 -28.07 10.31 5.86
C ALA A 116 -28.96 9.10 6.19
#